data_AF-A0AAN6YDZ9-F1
#
_entry.id   AF-A0AAN6YDZ9-F1
#
_cell.length_a   1.000
_cell.length_b   1.000
_cell.length_c   1.000
_cell.angle_alpha   90.00
_cell.angle_beta   90.00
_cell.angle_gamma   90.00
#
_symmetry.space_group_name_H-M   'P 1'
#
loop_
_entity.id
_entity.type
_entity.pdbx_description
1 polymer ?
#
loop_
_entity_poly.entity_id
_entity_poly.type
_entity_poly.pdbx_seq_one_letter_code
_entity_poly.pdbx_strand_id
1 'polypeptide(L)'
;MIRSKSIQSFVSFAKPTRFLRATTVTTLRRSTLSVSSSSRPAFGSSPTTSLSLSFSTISNLKMTASPPTNAQIAEAFSPGVLSSLRDFWFHGLSEEDLILPPLSAAARWFQRNEEFDRACYSNFKTQISLMQSESLTIPSLIEAISANYPEGDPRDPTIISPLDWLSLIILFDQIPRNVFRDADAKIVFTVTDPKALDLACYVIKYIVPLQPPVWNRLAYRFWFYLPLEHSEDPKVQDECVHEHFYMFRDFKGLIAFSEENIAKDSDEIQRCYKVIKERKDDLAIWEDVLMEKYVHGHKRIIDRFGRYPHRNEVLGRESTEEEVRYLTEGGETFGGKKAE
;
A
#
# COMPACT_ATOMS: atom_id res chain seq x y z
N MET A 1 -29.75 -20.31 -28.49
CA MET A 1 -29.52 -20.74 -27.09
C MET A 1 -28.03 -20.58 -26.78
N ILE A 2 -27.60 -19.34 -26.51
CA ILE A 2 -26.20 -19.01 -26.16
C ILE A 2 -26.25 -18.62 -24.69
N ARG A 3 -25.62 -19.43 -23.84
CA ARG A 3 -25.60 -19.22 -22.38
C ARG A 3 -24.77 -17.97 -22.07
N SER A 4 -25.44 -17.00 -21.45
CA SER A 4 -24.89 -15.85 -20.73
C SER A 4 -23.74 -16.28 -19.81
N LYS A 5 -22.51 -15.88 -20.13
CA LYS A 5 -21.36 -15.96 -19.22
C LYS A 5 -21.32 -14.66 -18.42
N SER A 6 -21.25 -14.74 -17.08
CA SER A 6 -21.21 -13.55 -16.22
C SER A 6 -19.89 -12.77 -16.40
N ILE A 7 -19.88 -11.47 -16.06
CA ILE A 7 -18.71 -10.59 -16.22
C ILE A 7 -17.50 -11.11 -15.43
N GLN A 8 -17.71 -11.83 -14.32
CA GLN A 8 -16.65 -12.48 -13.56
C GLN A 8 -15.84 -13.53 -14.36
N SER A 9 -16.42 -14.10 -15.43
CA SER A 9 -15.72 -15.12 -16.25
C SER A 9 -14.78 -14.53 -17.32
N PHE A 10 -14.84 -13.22 -17.59
CA PHE A 10 -14.00 -12.56 -18.60
C PHE A 10 -12.57 -12.24 -18.12
N VAL A 11 -12.29 -12.37 -16.81
CA VAL A 11 -10.95 -12.27 -16.22
C VAL A 11 -9.95 -13.30 -16.81
N SER A 12 -10.43 -14.31 -17.54
CA SER A 12 -9.59 -15.37 -18.11
C SER A 12 -8.86 -15.02 -19.43
N PHE A 13 -9.07 -13.87 -20.07
CA PHE A 13 -8.54 -13.60 -21.42
C PHE A 13 -7.48 -12.49 -21.55
N ALA A 14 -6.76 -12.18 -20.49
CA ALA A 14 -5.53 -11.39 -20.57
C ALA A 14 -4.44 -11.97 -19.65
N LYS A 15 -3.79 -13.06 -20.08
CA LYS A 15 -2.54 -13.54 -19.48
C LYS A 15 -1.39 -13.30 -20.47
N PRO A 16 -0.50 -12.33 -20.23
CA PRO A 16 0.90 -12.50 -20.60
C PRO A 16 1.53 -13.50 -19.61
N THR A 17 2.26 -14.46 -20.17
CA THR A 17 3.00 -15.52 -19.47
C THR A 17 3.87 -14.98 -18.33
N ARG A 18 3.44 -15.17 -17.07
CA ARG A 18 4.31 -15.02 -15.89
C ARG A 18 5.15 -16.30 -15.71
N PHE A 19 6.47 -16.15 -15.74
CA PHE A 19 7.44 -17.22 -15.51
C PHE A 19 7.27 -17.83 -14.10
N LEU A 20 7.04 -19.13 -14.03
CA LEU A 20 7.09 -19.94 -12.81
C LEU A 20 8.27 -20.91 -12.93
N ARG A 21 9.24 -20.79 -12.03
CA ARG A 21 10.07 -21.94 -11.60
C ARG A 21 10.01 -22.01 -10.08
N ALA A 22 9.39 -23.06 -9.58
CA ALA A 22 9.42 -23.47 -8.19
C ALA A 22 10.28 -24.73 -8.09
N THR A 23 11.13 -24.81 -7.07
CA THR A 23 11.81 -26.04 -6.66
C THR A 23 11.41 -26.36 -5.23
N THR A 24 10.87 -27.54 -5.08
CA THR A 24 10.31 -28.18 -3.88
C THR A 24 11.42 -28.58 -2.91
N VAL A 25 11.24 -28.35 -1.60
CA VAL A 25 11.85 -29.19 -0.54
C VAL A 25 10.84 -29.41 0.58
N THR A 26 10.70 -30.68 0.94
CA THR A 26 9.71 -31.26 1.83
C THR A 26 10.23 -31.36 3.27
N THR A 27 9.27 -31.21 4.18
CA THR A 27 9.23 -31.16 5.65
C THR A 27 9.77 -32.38 6.40
N LEU A 28 10.21 -32.16 7.65
CA LEU A 28 10.08 -33.15 8.72
C LEU A 28 9.47 -32.51 9.98
N ARG A 29 8.54 -33.26 10.59
CA ARG A 29 7.52 -32.87 11.57
C ARG A 29 7.92 -33.37 12.97
N ARG A 30 7.63 -32.64 14.04
CA ARG A 30 7.31 -33.21 15.37
C ARG A 30 6.51 -32.25 16.27
N SER A 31 5.31 -32.72 16.60
CA SER A 31 4.50 -32.62 17.85
C SER A 31 5.27 -32.27 19.14
N THR A 32 4.76 -31.71 20.24
CA THR A 32 3.43 -31.32 20.82
C THR A 32 3.80 -30.74 22.22
N LEU A 33 3.15 -29.74 22.80
CA LEU A 33 2.11 -29.87 23.84
C LEU A 33 1.92 -28.50 24.54
N SER A 34 0.69 -28.29 24.99
CA SER A 34 0.10 -27.17 25.74
C SER A 34 0.68 -26.93 27.14
N VAL A 35 0.45 -25.76 27.74
CA VAL A 35 -0.53 -25.53 28.85
C VAL A 35 -0.54 -24.03 29.24
N SER A 36 -1.75 -23.59 29.64
CA SER A 36 -2.22 -22.31 30.20
C SER A 36 -1.37 -21.75 31.36
N SER A 37 -1.43 -20.46 31.73
CA SER A 37 -2.62 -19.80 32.30
C SER A 37 -2.36 -18.32 32.63
N SER A 38 -3.48 -17.61 32.72
CA SER A 38 -3.73 -16.19 32.96
C SER A 38 -3.28 -15.62 34.32
N SER A 39 -2.92 -14.33 34.36
CA SER A 39 -3.45 -13.37 35.35
C SER A 39 -3.06 -11.91 35.02
N ARG A 40 -4.08 -11.04 34.85
CA ARG A 40 -4.09 -9.57 35.07
C ARG A 40 -4.31 -9.32 36.59
N PRO A 41 -4.23 -8.09 37.17
CA PRO A 41 -4.38 -6.71 36.62
C PRO A 41 -3.26 -5.75 37.13
N ALA A 42 -3.20 -4.43 36.99
CA ALA A 42 -4.20 -3.37 37.07
C ALA A 42 -3.67 -2.02 36.55
N PHE A 43 -4.62 -1.11 36.28
CA PHE A 43 -4.46 0.27 35.82
C PHE A 43 -3.81 1.19 36.88
N GLY A 44 -2.92 2.06 36.43
CA GLY A 44 -2.39 3.20 37.18
C GLY A 44 -2.31 4.42 36.26
N SER A 45 -2.74 5.57 36.76
CA SER A 45 -3.08 6.79 36.04
C SER A 45 -1.99 7.87 36.06
N SER A 46 -2.05 8.76 35.05
CA SER A 46 -1.53 10.15 34.98
C SER A 46 -0.05 10.34 34.58
N PRO A 47 0.39 11.55 34.16
CA PRO A 47 -0.18 12.54 33.24
C PRO A 47 0.77 12.84 32.05
N THR A 48 0.27 13.26 30.90
CA THR A 48 1.10 13.58 29.72
C THR A 48 1.70 14.99 29.79
N THR A 49 2.99 15.05 30.11
CA THR A 49 3.89 16.16 29.76
C THR A 49 4.21 16.12 28.27
N SER A 50 4.13 17.28 27.62
CA SER A 50 4.58 17.52 26.25
C SER A 50 6.07 17.22 26.12
N LEU A 51 6.43 16.10 25.50
CA LEU A 51 7.80 15.76 25.13
C LEU A 51 7.95 15.85 23.61
N SER A 52 8.56 16.94 23.13
CA SER A 52 9.19 16.97 21.82
C SER A 52 10.41 16.06 21.86
N LEU A 53 10.30 14.84 21.33
CA LEU A 53 11.43 13.94 21.20
C LEU A 53 12.29 14.39 20.01
N SER A 54 13.45 14.97 20.29
CA SER A 54 14.50 15.19 19.30
C SER A 54 15.31 13.90 19.06
N PHE A 55 15.89 13.80 17.87
CA PHE A 55 16.49 12.62 17.24
C PHE A 55 17.63 11.92 18.01
N SER A 56 18.12 12.52 19.10
CA SER A 56 19.22 12.00 19.93
C SER A 56 18.91 10.66 20.60
N THR A 57 17.64 10.30 20.75
CA THR A 57 17.21 9.07 21.46
C THR A 57 17.07 7.86 20.52
N ILE A 58 16.97 8.04 19.20
CA ILE A 58 16.65 6.96 18.26
C ILE A 58 17.91 6.40 17.56
N SER A 59 19.00 7.18 17.46
CA SER A 59 20.20 6.77 16.73
C SER A 59 21.14 5.80 17.47
N ASN A 60 20.81 5.36 18.68
CA ASN A 60 21.60 4.39 19.46
C ASN A 60 20.99 2.97 19.51
N LEU A 61 19.93 2.70 18.77
CA LEU A 61 19.35 1.35 18.62
C LEU A 61 19.95 0.62 17.39
N LYS A 62 21.28 0.58 17.28
CA LYS A 62 21.95 -0.45 16.48
C LYS A 62 22.64 -1.43 17.41
N MET A 63 22.20 -2.69 17.30
CA MET A 63 22.65 -3.90 17.97
C MET A 63 22.10 -4.14 19.39
N THR A 64 21.05 -4.98 19.47
CA THR A 64 20.77 -6.05 20.48
C THR A 64 19.29 -6.45 20.57
N ALA A 65 18.41 -6.00 19.67
CA ALA A 65 17.05 -6.54 19.62
C ALA A 65 17.04 -7.90 18.91
N SER A 66 16.61 -8.95 19.60
CA SER A 66 16.39 -10.26 18.99
C SER A 66 15.44 -10.13 17.78
N PRO A 67 15.62 -10.93 16.72
CA PRO A 67 14.69 -10.97 15.60
C PRO A 67 13.25 -11.15 16.09
N PRO A 68 12.26 -10.44 15.52
CA PRO A 68 10.88 -10.61 15.92
C PRO A 68 10.42 -12.04 15.61
N THR A 69 9.78 -12.68 16.57
CA THR A 69 9.22 -14.02 16.40
C THR A 69 7.99 -13.98 15.50
N ASN A 70 7.66 -15.10 14.84
CA ASN A 70 6.43 -15.20 14.02
C ASN A 70 5.17 -14.86 14.83
N ALA A 71 5.12 -15.20 16.13
CA ALA A 71 4.00 -14.84 16.99
C ALA A 71 3.85 -13.31 17.17
N GLN A 72 4.97 -12.61 17.40
CA GLN A 72 4.97 -11.15 17.51
C GLN A 72 4.55 -10.47 16.20
N ILE A 73 5.01 -11.00 15.06
CA ILE A 73 4.61 -10.50 13.75
C ILE A 73 3.11 -10.77 13.52
N ALA A 74 2.63 -12.00 13.74
CA ALA A 74 1.23 -12.36 13.56
C ALA A 74 0.27 -11.52 14.41
N GLU A 75 0.65 -11.21 15.65
CA GLU A 75 -0.13 -10.34 16.54
C GLU A 75 -0.14 -8.88 16.04
N ALA A 76 1.04 -8.36 15.70
CA ALA A 76 1.18 -6.96 15.26
C ALA A 76 0.51 -6.66 13.91
N PHE A 77 0.39 -7.66 13.04
CA PHE A 77 -0.29 -7.55 11.74
C PHE A 77 -1.57 -8.40 11.69
N SER A 78 -2.25 -8.55 12.83
CA SER A 78 -3.50 -9.31 12.92
C SER A 78 -4.65 -8.66 12.13
N PRO A 79 -5.67 -9.43 11.72
CA PRO A 79 -6.83 -8.90 10.98
C PRO A 79 -7.50 -7.70 11.67
N GLY A 80 -7.54 -7.70 13.02
CA GLY A 80 -8.09 -6.60 13.80
C GLY A 80 -7.29 -5.29 13.65
N VAL A 81 -5.96 -5.37 13.62
CA VAL A 81 -5.09 -4.21 13.36
C VAL A 81 -5.24 -3.71 11.93
N LEU A 82 -5.29 -4.64 10.97
CA LEU A 82 -5.43 -4.27 9.56
C LEU A 82 -6.79 -3.62 9.29
N SER A 83 -7.86 -4.11 9.93
CA SER A 83 -9.18 -3.47 9.88
C SER A 83 -9.16 -2.07 10.51
N SER A 84 -8.55 -1.90 11.68
CA SER A 84 -8.50 -0.58 12.34
C SER A 84 -7.68 0.44 11.54
N LEU A 85 -6.65 0.00 10.82
CA LEU A 85 -5.93 0.82 9.86
C LEU A 85 -6.84 1.31 8.72
N ARG A 86 -7.68 0.44 8.16
CA ARG A 86 -8.64 0.86 7.12
C ARG A 86 -9.66 1.85 7.68
N ASP A 87 -10.20 1.59 8.87
CA ASP A 87 -11.15 2.50 9.51
C ASP A 87 -10.54 3.89 9.75
N PHE A 88 -9.26 3.93 10.15
CA PHE A 88 -8.50 5.17 10.31
C PHE A 88 -8.23 5.86 8.97
N TRP A 89 -7.68 5.14 7.98
CA TRP A 89 -7.23 5.72 6.72
C TRP A 89 -8.39 6.19 5.83
N PHE A 90 -9.50 5.44 5.85
CA PHE A 90 -10.70 5.71 5.08
C PHE A 90 -11.81 6.40 5.89
N HIS A 91 -11.52 6.82 7.13
CA HIS A 91 -12.48 7.50 8.02
C HIS A 91 -13.28 8.61 7.30
N GLY A 92 -14.60 8.63 7.45
CA GLY A 92 -15.45 9.67 6.89
C GLY A 92 -15.73 9.59 5.38
N LEU A 93 -15.27 8.54 4.69
CA LEU A 93 -15.72 8.23 3.33
C LEU A 93 -16.98 7.37 3.38
N SER A 94 -17.96 7.67 2.52
CA SER A 94 -19.12 6.80 2.31
C SER A 94 -18.75 5.58 1.44
N GLU A 95 -19.64 4.58 1.38
CA GLU A 95 -19.47 3.44 0.46
C GLU A 95 -19.32 3.86 -1.01
N GLU A 96 -19.98 4.94 -1.43
CA GLU A 96 -19.84 5.48 -2.78
C GLU A 96 -18.50 6.19 -2.98
N ASP A 97 -18.01 6.90 -1.96
CA ASP A 97 -16.69 7.55 -2.02
C ASP A 97 -15.55 6.52 -2.02
N LEU A 98 -15.78 5.34 -1.43
CA LEU A 98 -14.85 4.22 -1.57
C LEU A 98 -14.80 3.68 -3.01
N ILE A 99 -15.91 3.76 -3.75
CA ILE A 99 -15.95 3.41 -5.17
C ILE A 99 -15.21 4.45 -6.01
N LEU A 100 -15.59 5.72 -5.87
CA LEU A 100 -14.98 6.84 -6.59
C LEU A 100 -14.98 8.09 -5.69
N PRO A 101 -13.86 8.37 -4.99
CA PRO A 101 -13.81 9.44 -4.02
C PRO A 101 -13.80 10.80 -4.73
N PRO A 102 -14.47 11.83 -4.22
CA PRO A 102 -14.23 13.18 -4.72
C PRO A 102 -12.77 13.56 -4.43
N LEU A 103 -12.11 14.27 -5.35
CA LEU A 103 -10.71 14.68 -5.19
C LEU A 103 -10.46 15.48 -3.91
N SER A 104 -11.43 16.27 -3.48
CA SER A 104 -11.38 17.03 -2.22
C SER A 104 -11.27 16.12 -0.98
N ALA A 105 -11.96 14.97 -0.98
CA ALA A 105 -11.86 14.01 0.12
C ALA A 105 -10.53 13.25 0.08
N ALA A 106 -9.99 12.98 -1.11
CA ALA A 106 -8.69 12.33 -1.28
C ALA A 106 -7.51 13.24 -0.89
N ALA A 107 -7.67 14.57 -0.97
CA ALA A 107 -6.63 15.54 -0.67
C ALA A 107 -5.98 15.33 0.71
N ARG A 108 -6.73 14.82 1.69
CA ARG A 108 -6.23 14.54 3.05
C ARG A 108 -5.06 13.57 3.09
N TRP A 109 -4.97 12.64 2.13
CA TRP A 109 -3.89 11.65 2.09
C TRP A 109 -2.58 12.23 1.56
N PHE A 110 -2.67 13.33 0.81
CA PHE A 110 -1.54 13.95 0.12
C PHE A 110 -1.09 15.27 0.77
N GLN A 111 -1.78 15.72 1.81
CA GLN A 111 -1.47 16.96 2.54
C GLN A 111 -0.78 16.65 3.86
N ARG A 112 0.28 17.40 4.18
CA ARG A 112 0.91 17.36 5.50
C ARG A 112 -0.09 17.85 6.54
N ASN A 113 -0.31 17.05 7.58
CA ASN A 113 -1.16 17.39 8.71
C ASN A 113 -0.54 16.79 9.98
N GLU A 114 -0.05 17.64 10.88
CA GLU A 114 0.70 17.18 12.05
C GLU A 114 -0.12 16.35 13.03
N GLU A 115 -1.44 16.59 13.12
CA GLU A 115 -2.31 15.79 13.97
C GLU A 115 -2.50 14.39 13.39
N PHE A 116 -2.70 14.31 12.08
CA PHE A 116 -2.77 13.04 11.36
C PHE A 116 -1.45 12.27 11.46
N ASP A 117 -0.32 12.95 11.30
CA ASP A 117 1.02 12.37 11.44
C ASP A 117 1.26 11.79 12.85
N ARG A 118 0.87 12.53 13.90
CA ARG A 118 0.91 12.03 15.29
C ARG A 118 -0.01 10.83 15.49
N ALA A 119 -1.18 10.81 14.85
CA ALA A 119 -2.09 9.67 14.92
C ALA A 119 -1.52 8.43 14.21
N CYS A 120 -0.89 8.59 13.04
CA CYS A 120 -0.17 7.52 12.35
C CYS A 120 0.89 6.87 13.26
N TYR A 121 1.72 7.68 13.93
CA TYR A 121 2.71 7.14 14.86
C TYR A 121 2.04 6.46 16.06
N SER A 122 1.09 7.14 16.71
CA SER A 122 0.48 6.66 17.96
C SER A 122 -0.26 5.34 17.78
N ASN A 123 -0.98 5.19 16.66
CA ASN A 123 -1.79 4.01 16.36
C ASN A 123 -0.93 2.82 15.88
N PHE A 124 0.19 3.08 15.19
CA PHE A 124 0.94 2.04 14.47
C PHE A 124 2.42 1.93 14.88
N LYS A 125 2.82 2.49 16.04
CA LYS A 125 4.22 2.47 16.53
C LYS A 125 4.82 1.06 16.59
N THR A 126 4.04 0.05 16.95
CA THR A 126 4.52 -1.34 17.06
C THR A 126 4.92 -1.86 15.68
N GLN A 127 4.07 -1.64 14.68
CA GLN A 127 4.29 -2.05 13.30
C GLN A 127 5.46 -1.26 12.70
N ILE A 128 5.54 0.05 12.95
CA ILE A 128 6.67 0.91 12.54
C ILE A 128 8.00 0.40 13.12
N SER A 129 8.02 0.01 14.38
CA SER A 129 9.22 -0.57 15.00
C SER A 129 9.60 -1.91 14.37
N LEU A 130 8.63 -2.77 14.07
CA LEU A 130 8.88 -4.09 13.46
C LEU A 130 9.35 -3.97 12.00
N MET A 131 8.75 -3.07 11.21
CA MET A 131 9.14 -2.81 9.83
C MET A 131 10.59 -2.34 9.69
N GLN A 132 11.15 -1.72 10.72
CA GLN A 132 12.56 -1.33 10.75
C GLN A 132 13.53 -2.48 10.99
N SER A 133 13.05 -3.66 11.42
CA SER A 133 13.90 -4.84 11.60
C SER A 133 14.35 -5.39 10.24
N GLU A 134 15.65 -5.56 10.06
CA GLU A 134 16.22 -6.23 8.87
C GLU A 134 15.75 -7.69 8.74
N SER A 135 15.43 -8.34 9.86
CA SER A 135 14.94 -9.72 9.88
C SER A 135 13.49 -9.86 9.39
N LEU A 136 12.70 -8.78 9.39
CA LEU A 136 11.34 -8.81 8.87
C LEU A 136 11.36 -8.63 7.34
N THR A 137 11.41 -9.75 6.64
CA THR A 137 11.23 -9.82 5.17
C THR A 137 9.76 -10.01 4.80
N ILE A 138 9.37 -9.68 3.57
CA ILE A 138 8.00 -9.94 3.09
C ILE A 138 7.64 -11.44 3.14
N PRO A 139 8.50 -12.39 2.73
CA PRO A 139 8.22 -13.81 2.93
C PRO A 139 7.94 -14.19 4.39
N SER A 140 8.78 -13.73 5.34
CA SER A 140 8.56 -14.02 6.77
C SER A 140 7.31 -13.34 7.34
N LEU A 141 6.96 -12.15 6.83
CA LEU A 141 5.70 -11.49 7.19
C LEU A 141 4.52 -12.35 6.77
N ILE A 142 4.49 -12.78 5.50
CA ILE A 142 3.41 -13.60 4.94
C ILE A 142 3.27 -14.91 5.71
N GLU A 143 4.38 -15.62 5.93
CA GLU A 143 4.39 -16.85 6.72
C GLU A 143 3.78 -16.64 8.12
N ALA A 144 4.17 -15.58 8.81
CA ALA A 144 3.67 -15.27 10.14
C ALA A 144 2.18 -14.93 10.15
N ILE A 145 1.71 -14.05 9.25
CA ILE A 145 0.31 -13.60 9.25
C ILE A 145 -0.64 -14.66 8.73
N SER A 146 -0.18 -15.60 7.89
CA SER A 146 -1.01 -16.72 7.41
C SER A 146 -1.55 -17.57 8.57
N ALA A 147 -0.89 -17.58 9.74
CA ALA A 147 -1.38 -18.25 10.94
C ALA A 147 -2.72 -17.67 11.46
N ASN A 148 -3.04 -16.43 11.10
CA ASN A 148 -4.32 -15.79 11.46
C ASN A 148 -5.48 -16.22 10.54
N TYR A 149 -5.20 -16.97 9.47
CA TYR A 149 -6.18 -17.42 8.47
C TYR A 149 -6.10 -18.95 8.35
N PRO A 150 -6.59 -19.70 9.37
CA PRO A 150 -6.37 -21.14 9.47
C PRO A 150 -7.12 -21.97 8.41
N GLU A 151 -8.10 -21.37 7.73
CA GLU A 151 -8.84 -21.99 6.65
C GLU A 151 -8.14 -21.72 5.31
N GLY A 152 -7.20 -22.59 4.93
CA GLY A 152 -6.55 -22.55 3.61
C GLY A 152 -5.10 -23.05 3.60
N ASP A 153 -4.48 -23.11 2.43
CA ASP A 153 -3.03 -23.36 2.31
C ASP A 153 -2.29 -22.05 2.65
N PRO A 154 -1.39 -22.01 3.64
CA PRO A 154 -0.62 -20.81 3.99
C PRO A 154 0.19 -20.20 2.84
N ARG A 155 0.42 -20.97 1.77
CA ARG A 155 1.11 -20.55 0.54
C ARG A 155 0.16 -19.99 -0.51
N ASP A 156 -1.14 -20.12 -0.30
CA ASP A 156 -2.18 -19.53 -1.13
C ASP A 156 -2.44 -18.09 -0.66
N PRO A 157 -2.05 -17.07 -1.44
CA PRO A 157 -2.25 -15.68 -1.04
C PRO A 157 -3.72 -15.27 -1.00
N THR A 158 -4.63 -16.10 -1.50
CA THR A 158 -6.08 -15.84 -1.45
C THR A 158 -6.69 -16.08 -0.06
N ILE A 159 -5.97 -16.71 0.87
CA ILE A 159 -6.43 -16.88 2.26
C ILE A 159 -6.47 -15.54 3.01
N ILE A 160 -5.60 -14.60 2.63
CA ILE A 160 -5.57 -13.24 3.17
C ILE A 160 -6.48 -12.40 2.29
N SER A 161 -7.43 -11.69 2.92
CA SER A 161 -8.42 -10.93 2.16
C SER A 161 -7.76 -9.80 1.36
N PRO A 162 -8.30 -9.42 0.19
CA PRO A 162 -7.79 -8.27 -0.58
C PRO A 162 -7.74 -6.96 0.22
N LEU A 163 -8.64 -6.78 1.20
CA LEU A 163 -8.64 -5.62 2.09
C LEU A 163 -7.49 -5.66 3.11
N ASP A 164 -7.12 -6.83 3.61
CA ASP A 164 -5.97 -6.98 4.50
C ASP A 164 -4.66 -6.74 3.76
N TRP A 165 -4.56 -7.20 2.50
CA TRP A 165 -3.44 -6.83 1.62
C TRP A 165 -3.36 -5.31 1.37
N LEU A 166 -4.49 -4.65 1.08
CA LEU A 166 -4.55 -3.20 0.95
C LEU A 166 -4.01 -2.49 2.21
N SER A 167 -4.38 -3.01 3.38
CA SER A 167 -3.96 -2.46 4.67
C SER A 167 -2.45 -2.60 4.84
N LEU A 168 -1.89 -3.76 4.50
CA LEU A 168 -0.44 -3.96 4.54
C LEU A 168 0.29 -3.01 3.58
N ILE A 169 -0.23 -2.78 2.37
CA ILE A 169 0.35 -1.81 1.43
C ILE A 169 0.37 -0.40 2.04
N ILE A 170 -0.76 0.08 2.55
CA ILE A 170 -0.85 1.40 3.21
C ILE A 170 0.10 1.48 4.42
N LEU A 171 0.18 0.42 5.21
CA LEU A 171 1.01 0.37 6.40
C LEU A 171 2.51 0.41 6.10
N PHE A 172 2.95 -0.25 5.02
CA PHE A 172 4.36 -0.30 4.62
C PHE A 172 4.79 0.89 3.78
N ASP A 173 3.88 1.48 3.01
CA ASP A 173 4.20 2.58 2.09
C ASP A 173 3.78 3.94 2.66
N GLN A 174 2.53 4.11 3.09
CA GLN A 174 1.97 5.43 3.40
C GLN A 174 2.22 5.85 4.85
N ILE A 175 1.94 4.98 5.82
CA ILE A 175 2.14 5.30 7.25
C ILE A 175 3.57 5.80 7.55
N PRO A 176 4.65 5.19 7.01
CA PRO A 176 6.01 5.67 7.25
C PRO A 176 6.26 7.08 6.70
N ARG A 177 5.62 7.47 5.59
CA ARG A 177 5.75 8.83 5.00
C ARG A 177 5.12 9.92 5.87
N ASN A 178 4.09 9.57 6.64
CA ASN A 178 3.50 10.46 7.64
C ASN A 178 4.31 10.54 8.94
N VAL A 179 5.03 9.47 9.28
CA VAL A 179 5.79 9.34 10.53
C VAL A 179 7.21 9.91 10.40
N PHE A 180 7.89 9.60 9.30
CA PHE A 180 9.28 9.94 9.05
C PHE A 180 9.35 11.01 7.95
N ARG A 181 9.28 12.27 8.36
CA ARG A 181 9.37 13.42 7.45
C ARG A 181 10.78 14.03 7.47
N ASP A 182 11.02 14.91 6.50
CA ASP A 182 12.20 15.77 6.48
C ASP A 182 13.49 14.93 6.57
N ALA A 183 14.38 15.19 7.54
CA ALA A 183 15.63 14.43 7.71
C ALA A 183 15.42 12.91 7.95
N ASP A 184 14.25 12.52 8.45
CA ASP A 184 13.93 11.13 8.78
C ASP A 184 13.38 10.37 7.57
N ALA A 185 13.02 11.06 6.48
CA ALA A 185 12.51 10.45 5.26
C ALA A 185 13.48 9.42 4.65
N LYS A 186 14.78 9.51 4.97
CA LYS A 186 15.78 8.48 4.62
C LYS A 186 15.38 7.09 5.12
N ILE A 187 14.68 6.97 6.26
CA ILE A 187 14.20 5.70 6.80
C ILE A 187 13.15 5.11 5.85
N VAL A 188 12.25 5.94 5.33
CA VAL A 188 11.25 5.52 4.34
C VAL A 188 11.94 4.94 3.12
N PHE A 189 12.83 5.71 2.51
CA PHE A 189 13.47 5.37 1.24
C PHE A 189 14.40 4.14 1.34
N THR A 190 15.06 3.94 2.48
CA THR A 190 16.07 2.87 2.64
C THR A 190 15.54 1.63 3.33
N VAL A 191 14.43 1.73 4.08
CA VAL A 191 13.94 0.63 4.93
C VAL A 191 12.56 0.15 4.53
N THR A 192 11.58 1.05 4.41
CA THR A 192 10.18 0.63 4.18
C THR A 192 9.82 0.57 2.71
N ASP A 193 10.36 1.45 1.85
CA ASP A 193 10.12 1.44 0.41
C ASP A 193 10.49 0.10 -0.26
N PRO A 194 11.68 -0.49 -0.01
CA PRO A 194 12.01 -1.79 -0.60
C PRO A 194 11.02 -2.90 -0.19
N LYS A 195 10.56 -2.89 1.07
CA LYS A 195 9.60 -3.87 1.57
C LYS A 195 8.20 -3.63 1.00
N ALA A 196 7.78 -2.37 0.89
CA ALA A 196 6.52 -2.00 0.26
C ALA A 196 6.50 -2.40 -1.23
N LEU A 197 7.62 -2.21 -1.93
CA LEU A 197 7.78 -2.64 -3.32
C LEU A 197 7.69 -4.17 -3.46
N ASP A 198 8.43 -4.92 -2.64
CA ASP A 198 8.37 -6.39 -2.62
C ASP A 198 6.94 -6.90 -2.37
N LEU A 199 6.25 -6.26 -1.42
CA LEU A 199 4.86 -6.58 -1.08
C LEU A 199 3.92 -6.26 -2.26
N ALA A 200 4.03 -5.08 -2.87
CA ALA A 200 3.24 -4.69 -4.04
C ALA A 200 3.43 -5.66 -5.21
N CYS A 201 4.69 -6.00 -5.53
CA CYS A 201 5.03 -6.96 -6.57
C CYS A 201 4.43 -8.34 -6.29
N TYR A 202 4.47 -8.78 -5.02
CA TYR A 202 3.84 -10.04 -4.61
C TYR A 202 2.32 -10.02 -4.85
N VAL A 203 1.60 -9.02 -4.35
CA VAL A 203 0.13 -9.01 -4.45
C VAL A 203 -0.38 -8.76 -5.87
N ILE A 204 0.33 -7.96 -6.67
CA ILE A 204 0.07 -7.78 -8.11
C ILE A 204 0.31 -9.09 -8.87
N LYS A 205 1.36 -9.85 -8.51
CA LYS A 205 1.63 -11.19 -9.07
C LYS A 205 0.44 -12.13 -8.91
N TYR A 206 -0.29 -12.00 -7.81
CA TYR A 206 -1.47 -12.80 -7.48
C TYR A 206 -2.79 -12.10 -7.74
N ILE A 207 -2.79 -11.06 -8.59
CA ILE A 207 -3.98 -10.35 -9.07
C ILE A 207 -4.91 -9.83 -7.96
N VAL A 208 -4.37 -9.61 -6.75
CA VAL A 208 -5.16 -9.13 -5.60
C VAL A 208 -5.89 -7.81 -5.91
N PRO A 209 -5.30 -6.82 -6.61
CA PRO A 209 -6.02 -5.59 -6.98
C PRO A 209 -7.21 -5.81 -7.91
N LEU A 210 -7.32 -6.99 -8.55
CA LEU A 210 -8.42 -7.37 -9.44
C LEU A 210 -9.48 -8.24 -8.74
N GLN A 211 -9.37 -8.44 -7.43
CA GLN A 211 -10.31 -9.22 -6.65
C GLN A 211 -11.33 -8.31 -5.94
N PRO A 212 -12.59 -8.75 -5.75
CA PRO A 212 -13.53 -8.03 -4.91
C PRO A 212 -13.07 -7.97 -3.44
N PRO A 213 -13.38 -6.88 -2.71
CA PRO A 213 -14.10 -5.70 -3.16
C PRO A 213 -13.20 -4.62 -3.80
N VAL A 214 -11.90 -4.86 -3.95
CA VAL A 214 -10.92 -3.83 -4.41
C VAL A 214 -11.12 -3.43 -5.86
N TRP A 215 -11.40 -4.39 -6.75
CA TRP A 215 -11.31 -4.23 -8.20
C TRP A 215 -11.96 -2.96 -8.79
N ASN A 216 -13.18 -2.64 -8.34
CA ASN A 216 -13.99 -1.52 -8.84
C ASN A 216 -14.07 -0.34 -7.84
N ARG A 217 -13.14 -0.28 -6.89
CA ARG A 217 -13.09 0.76 -5.85
C ARG A 217 -11.80 1.55 -5.99
N LEU A 218 -11.88 2.73 -6.60
CA LEU A 218 -10.70 3.55 -6.91
C LEU A 218 -9.97 3.91 -5.62
N ALA A 219 -10.70 4.30 -4.57
CA ALA A 219 -10.12 4.61 -3.26
C ALA A 219 -9.32 3.46 -2.64
N TYR A 220 -9.51 2.22 -3.11
CA TYR A 220 -8.75 1.06 -2.68
C TYR A 220 -7.65 0.68 -3.67
N ARG A 221 -7.97 0.65 -4.96
CA ARG A 221 -7.12 -0.01 -5.96
C ARG A 221 -5.81 0.72 -6.23
N PHE A 222 -5.79 2.06 -6.28
CA PHE A 222 -4.56 2.77 -6.66
C PHE A 222 -3.43 2.63 -5.62
N TRP A 223 -3.76 2.39 -4.35
CA TRP A 223 -2.74 2.22 -3.30
C TRP A 223 -1.77 1.07 -3.58
N PHE A 224 -2.25 0.00 -4.21
CA PHE A 224 -1.43 -1.14 -4.61
C PHE A 224 -0.29 -0.76 -5.57
N TYR A 225 -0.39 0.38 -6.24
CA TYR A 225 0.53 0.81 -7.28
C TYR A 225 1.46 1.95 -6.84
N LEU A 226 1.16 2.65 -5.73
CA LEU A 226 2.04 3.71 -5.22
C LEU A 226 3.46 3.22 -4.86
N PRO A 227 3.67 2.02 -4.29
CA PRO A 227 5.03 1.51 -4.09
C PRO A 227 5.84 1.39 -5.39
N LEU A 228 5.17 1.18 -6.54
CA LEU A 228 5.81 1.18 -7.84
C LEU A 228 6.22 2.61 -8.24
N GLU A 229 5.35 3.61 -8.03
CA GLU A 229 5.68 5.03 -8.26
C GLU A 229 6.89 5.46 -7.43
N HIS A 230 6.99 4.98 -6.19
CA HIS A 230 8.08 5.36 -5.28
C HIS A 230 9.44 4.72 -5.59
N SER A 231 9.50 3.75 -6.51
CA SER A 231 10.73 3.07 -6.91
C SER A 231 11.62 3.95 -7.79
N GLU A 232 12.94 3.88 -7.58
CA GLU A 232 13.95 4.49 -8.47
C GLU A 232 14.40 3.54 -9.60
N ASP A 233 13.64 2.46 -9.89
CA ASP A 233 13.91 1.54 -11.02
C ASP A 233 13.05 1.91 -12.25
N PRO A 234 13.66 2.26 -13.40
CA PRO A 234 12.93 2.58 -14.63
C PRO A 234 11.97 1.48 -15.11
N LYS A 235 12.30 0.19 -14.92
CA LYS A 235 11.41 -0.91 -15.32
C LYS A 235 10.19 -1.00 -14.42
N VAL A 236 10.34 -0.65 -13.14
CA VAL A 236 9.21 -0.58 -12.21
C VAL A 236 8.31 0.60 -12.55
N GLN A 237 8.86 1.71 -13.04
CA GLN A 237 8.08 2.84 -13.54
C GLN A 237 7.25 2.46 -14.78
N ASP A 238 7.79 1.64 -15.70
CA ASP A 238 7.03 1.11 -16.83
C ASP A 238 5.84 0.23 -16.37
N GLU A 239 6.07 -0.64 -15.38
CA GLU A 239 5.01 -1.46 -14.78
C GLU A 239 3.96 -0.59 -14.06
N CYS A 240 4.40 0.47 -13.39
CA CYS A 240 3.50 1.42 -12.72
C CYS A 240 2.53 2.08 -13.72
N VAL A 241 3.05 2.57 -14.85
CA VAL A 241 2.23 3.12 -15.94
C VAL A 241 1.25 2.09 -16.45
N HIS A 242 1.72 0.85 -16.64
CA HIS A 242 0.88 -0.25 -17.10
C HIS A 242 -0.28 -0.51 -16.14
N GLU A 243 -0.01 -0.72 -14.86
CA GLU A 243 -1.04 -1.06 -13.87
C GLU A 243 -2.11 0.04 -13.73
N HIS A 244 -1.71 1.32 -13.73
CA HIS A 244 -2.65 2.43 -13.71
C HIS A 244 -3.49 2.55 -14.98
N PHE A 245 -2.87 2.37 -16.16
CA PHE A 245 -3.62 2.35 -17.42
C PHE A 245 -4.69 1.27 -17.43
N TYR A 246 -4.36 0.05 -17.01
CA TYR A 246 -5.31 -1.05 -16.94
C TYR A 246 -6.39 -0.82 -15.88
N MET A 247 -6.05 -0.19 -14.75
CA MET A 247 -7.03 0.24 -13.77
C MET A 247 -8.08 1.14 -14.44
N PHE A 248 -7.72 2.30 -15.00
CA PHE A 248 -8.71 3.21 -15.60
C PHE A 248 -9.44 2.59 -16.79
N ARG A 249 -8.77 1.73 -17.58
CA ARG A 249 -9.43 0.95 -18.62
C ARG A 249 -10.54 0.07 -18.06
N ASP A 250 -10.33 -0.60 -16.94
CA ASP A 250 -11.34 -1.45 -16.31
C ASP A 250 -12.54 -0.62 -15.82
N PHE A 251 -12.32 0.53 -15.17
CA PHE A 251 -13.40 1.44 -14.74
C PHE A 251 -14.24 1.94 -15.93
N LYS A 252 -13.57 2.37 -17.01
CA LYS A 252 -14.25 2.77 -18.26
C LYS A 252 -15.00 1.60 -18.92
N GLY A 253 -14.41 0.41 -18.87
CA GLY A 253 -15.01 -0.81 -19.37
C GLY A 253 -16.30 -1.17 -18.63
N LEU A 254 -16.33 -1.01 -17.30
CA LEU A 254 -17.53 -1.28 -16.49
C LEU A 254 -18.71 -0.41 -16.93
N ILE A 255 -18.50 0.90 -17.11
CA ILE A 255 -19.59 1.82 -17.51
C ILE A 255 -19.94 1.76 -19.00
N ALA A 256 -19.18 1.03 -19.81
CA ALA A 256 -19.49 0.77 -21.21
C ALA A 256 -20.54 -0.34 -21.41
N PHE A 257 -20.80 -1.17 -20.38
CA PHE A 257 -21.85 -2.18 -20.45
C PHE A 257 -23.26 -1.57 -20.42
N SER A 258 -24.20 -2.25 -21.09
CA SER A 258 -25.62 -1.87 -21.03
C SER A 258 -26.21 -2.14 -19.63
N GLU A 259 -27.21 -1.36 -19.23
CA GLU A 259 -27.90 -1.55 -17.95
C GLU A 259 -28.55 -2.95 -17.84
N GLU A 260 -29.01 -3.52 -18.97
CA GLU A 260 -29.54 -4.88 -19.00
C GLU A 260 -28.47 -5.94 -18.70
N ASN A 261 -27.22 -5.70 -19.11
CA ASN A 261 -26.11 -6.58 -18.76
C ASN A 261 -25.77 -6.47 -17.27
N ILE A 262 -25.72 -5.24 -16.74
CA ILE A 262 -25.37 -4.97 -15.34
C ILE A 262 -26.43 -5.49 -14.37
N ALA A 263 -27.71 -5.39 -14.71
CA ALA A 263 -28.82 -5.88 -13.89
C ALA A 263 -28.79 -7.40 -13.63
N LYS A 264 -27.97 -8.15 -14.39
CA LYS A 264 -27.77 -9.60 -14.24
C LYS A 264 -26.53 -9.95 -13.40
N ASP A 265 -25.76 -8.95 -12.96
CA ASP A 265 -24.57 -9.12 -12.14
C ASP A 265 -24.89 -8.95 -10.64
N SER A 266 -23.89 -9.12 -9.79
CA SER A 266 -24.01 -8.97 -8.33
C SER A 266 -24.38 -7.54 -7.90
N ASP A 267 -25.03 -7.41 -6.74
CA ASP A 267 -25.40 -6.12 -6.15
C ASP A 267 -24.20 -5.17 -5.99
N GLU A 268 -23.01 -5.71 -5.71
CA GLU A 268 -21.77 -4.95 -5.61
C GLU A 268 -21.37 -4.33 -6.96
N ILE A 269 -21.44 -5.11 -8.05
CA ILE A 269 -21.13 -4.61 -9.40
C ILE A 269 -22.18 -3.60 -9.86
N GLN A 270 -23.46 -3.85 -9.58
CA GLN A 270 -24.53 -2.90 -9.89
C GLN A 270 -24.31 -1.56 -9.16
N ARG A 271 -23.91 -1.60 -7.88
CA ARG A 271 -23.59 -0.39 -7.10
C ARG A 271 -22.39 0.35 -7.66
N CYS A 272 -21.29 -0.36 -7.95
CA CYS A 272 -20.09 0.25 -8.54
C CYS A 272 -20.41 0.89 -9.89
N TYR A 273 -21.12 0.18 -10.77
CA TYR A 273 -21.54 0.70 -12.07
C TYR A 273 -22.32 2.01 -11.92
N LYS A 274 -23.31 2.03 -11.02
CA LYS A 274 -24.15 3.22 -10.80
C LYS A 274 -23.30 4.42 -10.39
N VAL A 275 -22.47 4.27 -9.36
CA VAL A 275 -21.63 5.37 -8.84
C VAL A 275 -20.64 5.86 -9.90
N ILE A 276 -19.94 4.96 -10.59
CA ILE A 276 -18.94 5.34 -11.60
C ILE A 276 -19.62 5.99 -12.81
N LYS A 277 -20.81 5.53 -13.21
CA LYS A 277 -21.57 6.11 -14.33
C LYS A 277 -22.10 7.51 -13.99
N GLU A 278 -22.59 7.70 -12.77
CA GLU A 278 -23.07 9.00 -12.28
C GLU A 278 -21.93 10.00 -12.10
N ARG A 279 -20.75 9.55 -11.64
CA ARG A 279 -19.55 10.36 -11.41
C ARG A 279 -18.49 10.21 -12.52
N LYS A 280 -18.91 9.94 -13.76
CA LYS A 280 -17.98 9.66 -14.88
C LYS A 280 -17.02 10.82 -15.20
N ASP A 281 -17.45 12.05 -14.97
CA ASP A 281 -16.62 13.23 -15.21
C ASP A 281 -15.53 13.33 -14.12
N ASP A 282 -15.87 13.00 -12.86
CA ASP A 282 -14.88 12.87 -11.79
C ASP A 282 -13.87 11.76 -12.09
N LEU A 283 -14.31 10.62 -12.65
CA LEU A 283 -13.41 9.55 -13.10
C LEU A 283 -12.40 10.06 -14.14
N ALA A 284 -12.85 10.86 -15.11
CA ALA A 284 -11.98 11.44 -16.13
C ALA A 284 -10.95 12.42 -15.53
N ILE A 285 -11.37 13.24 -14.54
CA ILE A 285 -10.45 14.13 -13.83
C ILE A 285 -9.44 13.30 -13.01
N TRP A 286 -9.89 12.22 -12.36
CA TRP A 286 -9.00 11.30 -11.66
C TRP A 286 -7.96 10.68 -12.59
N GLU A 287 -8.38 10.22 -13.77
CA GLU A 287 -7.47 9.65 -14.77
C GLU A 287 -6.42 10.68 -15.19
N ASP A 288 -6.83 11.89 -15.57
CA ASP A 288 -5.93 12.96 -15.99
C ASP A 288 -4.93 13.33 -14.88
N VAL A 289 -5.43 13.59 -13.67
CA VAL A 289 -4.59 13.97 -12.53
C VAL A 289 -3.63 12.85 -12.14
N LEU A 290 -4.12 11.61 -12.01
CA LEU A 290 -3.27 10.50 -11.57
C LEU A 290 -2.23 10.14 -12.64
N MET A 291 -2.66 10.00 -13.90
CA MET A 291 -1.77 9.58 -14.99
C MET A 291 -0.75 10.67 -15.34
N GLU A 292 -1.16 11.90 -15.60
CA GLU A 292 -0.26 12.92 -16.15
C GLU A 292 0.64 13.55 -15.10
N LYS A 293 0.07 13.86 -13.93
CA LYS A 293 0.80 14.57 -12.88
C LYS A 293 1.66 13.62 -12.07
N TYR A 294 1.14 12.46 -11.70
CA TYR A 294 1.83 11.55 -10.77
C TYR A 294 2.53 10.42 -11.51
N VAL A 295 1.82 9.56 -12.21
CA VAL A 295 2.41 8.36 -12.83
C VAL A 295 3.46 8.72 -13.89
N HIS A 296 3.09 9.55 -14.88
CA HIS A 296 4.04 10.04 -15.89
C HIS A 296 5.05 11.02 -15.31
N GLY A 297 4.69 11.80 -14.29
CA GLY A 297 5.61 12.71 -13.59
C GLY A 297 6.76 11.96 -12.94
N HIS A 298 6.47 10.97 -12.10
CA HIS A 298 7.47 10.10 -11.49
C HIS A 298 8.34 9.41 -12.55
N LYS A 299 7.72 8.81 -13.58
CA LYS A 299 8.46 8.15 -14.67
C LYS A 299 9.40 9.11 -15.39
N ARG A 300 8.98 10.35 -15.72
CA ARG A 300 9.85 11.34 -16.40
C ARG A 300 11.11 11.65 -15.59
N ILE A 301 11.00 11.76 -14.26
CA ILE A 301 12.15 12.01 -13.39
C ILE A 301 13.09 10.81 -13.43
N ILE A 302 12.57 9.59 -13.28
CA ILE A 302 13.38 8.37 -13.27
C ILE A 302 14.01 8.08 -14.63
N ASP A 303 13.31 8.29 -15.74
CA ASP A 303 13.86 8.15 -17.09
C ASP A 303 15.00 9.15 -17.34
N ARG A 304 14.91 10.36 -16.78
CA ARG A 304 15.91 11.42 -16.97
C ARG A 304 17.14 11.24 -16.08
N PHE A 305 16.94 10.97 -14.79
CA PHE A 305 18.02 10.99 -13.79
C PHE A 305 18.39 9.61 -13.24
N GLY A 306 17.58 8.59 -13.51
CA GLY A 306 17.72 7.23 -12.92
C GLY A 306 17.41 7.16 -11.42
N ARG A 307 16.97 8.26 -10.81
CA ARG A 307 16.67 8.40 -9.38
C ARG A 307 15.86 9.67 -9.14
N TYR A 308 15.38 9.88 -7.90
CA TYR A 308 14.74 11.12 -7.47
C TYR A 308 15.76 12.13 -6.92
N PRO A 309 16.05 13.24 -7.62
CA PRO A 309 17.07 14.20 -7.18
C PRO A 309 16.77 14.81 -5.81
N HIS A 310 15.49 15.05 -5.49
CA HIS A 310 15.07 15.60 -4.20
C HIS A 310 15.37 14.70 -3.00
N ARG A 311 15.66 13.41 -3.21
CA ARG A 311 16.08 12.49 -2.14
C ARG A 311 17.58 12.55 -1.87
N ASN A 312 18.37 13.24 -2.72
CA ASN A 312 19.83 13.19 -2.66
C ASN A 312 20.38 13.66 -1.31
N GLU A 313 19.92 14.80 -0.79
CA GLU A 313 20.41 15.36 0.47
C GLU A 313 20.19 14.41 1.65
N VAL A 314 18.94 13.94 1.84
CA VAL A 314 18.59 13.06 2.96
C VAL A 314 19.22 11.66 2.85
N LEU A 315 19.57 11.23 1.64
CA LEU A 315 20.29 9.99 1.37
C LEU A 315 21.82 10.18 1.35
N GLY A 316 22.35 11.40 1.51
CA GLY A 316 23.78 11.69 1.45
C GLY A 316 24.40 11.47 0.07
N ARG A 317 23.62 11.59 -1.01
CA ARG A 317 24.09 11.48 -2.40
C ARG A 317 24.57 12.84 -2.90
N GLU A 318 25.68 12.86 -3.63
CA GLU A 318 26.09 14.05 -4.37
C GLU A 318 25.16 14.24 -5.58
N SER A 319 24.66 15.47 -5.73
CA SER A 319 23.81 15.86 -6.86
C SER A 319 24.68 16.33 -8.03
N THR A 320 24.35 15.91 -9.24
CA THR A 320 24.95 16.42 -10.47
C THR A 320 24.52 17.88 -10.72
N GLU A 321 25.25 18.61 -11.56
CA GLU A 321 24.88 19.97 -11.94
C GLU A 321 23.48 20.05 -12.58
N GLU A 322 23.08 19.01 -13.34
CA GLU A 322 21.76 18.92 -13.95
C GLU A 322 20.66 18.74 -12.89
N GLU A 323 20.89 17.85 -11.91
CA GLU A 323 19.97 17.63 -10.80
C GLU A 323 19.79 18.89 -9.94
N VAL A 324 20.89 19.59 -9.64
CA VAL A 324 20.85 20.87 -8.91
C VAL A 324 20.02 21.88 -9.69
N ARG A 325 20.31 22.06 -10.98
CA ARG A 325 19.56 22.98 -11.85
C ARG A 325 18.06 22.66 -11.86
N TYR A 326 17.72 21.38 -12.07
CA TYR A 326 16.34 20.89 -12.06
C TYR A 326 15.61 21.26 -10.77
N LEU A 327 16.23 21.03 -9.61
CA LEU A 327 15.62 21.38 -8.32
C LEU A 327 15.49 22.89 -8.13
N THR A 328 16.51 23.68 -8.49
CA THR A 328 16.49 25.14 -8.36
C THR A 328 15.47 25.83 -9.28
N GLU A 329 15.16 25.23 -10.42
CA GLU A 329 14.16 25.72 -11.38
C GLU A 329 12.72 25.28 -11.03
N GLY A 330 12.51 24.67 -9.86
CA GLY A 330 11.20 24.25 -9.38
C GLY A 330 10.75 22.89 -9.93
N GLY A 331 11.70 21.99 -10.21
CA GLY A 331 11.44 20.61 -10.59
C GLY A 331 10.51 19.89 -9.61
N GLU A 332 9.78 18.89 -10.11
CA GLU A 332 8.76 18.16 -9.36
C GLU A 332 9.38 17.43 -8.15
N THR A 333 8.84 17.73 -6.95
CA THR A 333 9.17 17.10 -5.67
C THR A 333 7.88 16.58 -5.03
N PHE A 334 7.47 15.38 -5.42
CA PHE A 334 6.28 14.73 -4.89
C PHE A 334 6.43 14.56 -3.36
N GLY A 335 5.61 15.27 -2.55
CA GLY A 335 5.62 15.11 -1.07
C GLY A 335 5.87 16.36 -0.20
N GLY A 336 6.05 17.56 -0.78
CA GLY A 336 5.90 18.83 -0.04
C GLY A 336 7.17 19.40 0.61
N LYS A 337 7.86 20.27 -0.14
CA LYS A 337 7.92 21.74 0.01
C LYS A 337 8.25 22.24 -1.39
N LYS A 338 7.53 23.25 -1.91
CA LYS A 338 8.13 24.04 -3.00
C LYS A 338 9.38 24.68 -2.39
N ALA A 339 10.52 24.59 -3.06
CA ALA A 339 11.67 25.39 -2.67
C ALA A 339 11.22 26.85 -2.65
N GLU A 340 11.29 27.49 -1.47
CA GLU A 340 11.08 28.93 -1.31
C GLU A 340 12.32 29.69 -1.77
#